data_AF-A0AAQ4CQ83-F1
#
_entry.id   AF-A0AAQ4CQ83-F1
#
_cell.length_a   1.000
_cell.length_b   1.000
_cell.length_c   1.000
_cell.angle_alpha   90.00
_cell.angle_beta   90.00
_cell.angle_gamma   90.00
#
_symmetry.space_group_name_H-M   'P 1'
#
loop_
_entity.id
_entity.type
_entity.pdbx_description
1 polymer ?
#
loop_
_entity_poly.entity_id
_entity_poly.type
_entity_poly.pdbx_seq_one_letter_code
_entity_poly.pdbx_strand_id
1 'polypeptide(L)'
;MTWKCPVCGYENADDSLFCIKCGTKKPEQVLPQPVEQVPQPQQQVPPAENISSGQVPSSSPQQPVQQSTAMPPTQVEQQVQSPQPEQQVPQSQQQVTVSGKYYLLFINTPNPAFNKTKLPLDFDIFPSISIGRSPENVIVIPDPEVSRKHAIISLENGELYIEDLNSTNGTYIYDGKVFQPVKGKVKIQVNSIIKLGNNTVVRIVGE
;
A
#
# COMPACT_ATOMS: atom_id res chain seq x y z
N MET A 1 -16.31 1.69 -31.67
CA MET A 1 -15.78 0.38 -31.24
C MET A 1 -15.56 0.45 -29.73
N THR A 2 -15.18 -0.64 -29.07
CA THR A 2 -14.75 -0.64 -27.67
C THR A 2 -13.45 -1.44 -27.58
N TRP A 3 -12.63 -1.20 -26.56
CA TRP A 3 -11.41 -1.98 -26.34
C TRP A 3 -11.38 -2.56 -24.93
N LYS A 4 -11.02 -3.84 -24.84
CA LYS A 4 -10.91 -4.54 -23.57
C LYS A 4 -9.52 -4.34 -22.98
N CYS A 5 -9.47 -3.89 -21.74
CA CYS A 5 -8.19 -3.67 -21.05
C CYS A 5 -7.46 -5.01 -20.84
N PRO A 6 -6.18 -5.14 -21.26
CA PRO A 6 -5.43 -6.39 -21.10
C PRO A 6 -5.07 -6.68 -19.63
N VAL A 7 -5.05 -5.65 -18.77
CA VAL A 7 -4.68 -5.79 -17.35
C VAL A 7 -5.88 -6.19 -16.48
N CYS A 8 -7.00 -5.47 -16.54
CA CYS A 8 -8.15 -5.73 -15.65
C CYS A 8 -9.39 -6.31 -16.36
N GLY A 9 -9.35 -6.47 -17.69
CA GLY A 9 -10.48 -6.99 -18.46
C GLY A 9 -11.67 -6.05 -18.62
N TYR A 10 -11.62 -4.84 -18.06
CA TYR A 10 -12.68 -3.84 -18.18
C TYR A 10 -12.79 -3.33 -19.63
N GLU A 11 -14.01 -3.18 -20.12
CA GLU A 11 -14.29 -2.71 -21.47
C GLU A 11 -14.40 -1.18 -21.51
N ASN A 12 -13.60 -0.54 -22.35
CA ASN A 12 -13.47 0.91 -22.43
C ASN A 12 -13.96 1.41 -23.79
N ALA A 13 -14.41 2.67 -23.84
CA ALA A 13 -14.74 3.35 -25.08
C ALA A 13 -13.48 3.53 -25.95
N ASP A 14 -13.67 3.55 -27.28
CA ASP A 14 -12.56 3.59 -28.25
C ASP A 14 -11.74 4.88 -28.21
N ASP A 15 -12.37 6.00 -27.84
CA ASP A 15 -11.76 7.31 -27.65
C ASP A 15 -10.93 7.39 -26.35
N SER A 16 -11.10 6.44 -25.43
CA SER A 16 -10.42 6.45 -24.14
C SER A 16 -8.99 5.94 -24.28
N LEU A 17 -8.02 6.85 -24.10
CA LEU A 17 -6.58 6.55 -24.14
C LEU A 17 -6.07 5.71 -22.96
N PHE A 18 -6.87 5.62 -21.88
CA PHE A 18 -6.53 4.88 -20.65
C PHE A 18 -7.75 4.13 -20.13
N CYS A 19 -7.52 3.01 -19.45
CA CYS A 19 -8.59 2.24 -18.84
C CYS A 19 -9.13 2.96 -17.61
N ILE A 20 -10.44 3.22 -17.57
CA ILE A 20 -11.06 3.98 -16.46
C ILE A 20 -11.05 3.22 -15.13
N LYS A 21 -10.88 1.89 -15.15
CA LYS A 21 -10.84 1.05 -13.94
C LYS A 21 -9.46 0.94 -13.32
N CYS A 22 -8.41 0.86 -14.13
CA CYS A 22 -7.06 0.53 -13.64
C CYS A 22 -5.96 1.47 -14.12
N GLY A 23 -6.27 2.45 -14.98
CA GLY A 23 -5.31 3.44 -15.49
C GLY A 23 -4.37 2.94 -16.60
N THR A 24 -4.46 1.67 -17.01
CA THR A 24 -3.60 1.11 -18.07
C THR A 24 -3.85 1.82 -19.40
N LYS A 25 -2.80 2.30 -20.08
CA LYS A 25 -2.90 2.95 -21.40
C LYS A 25 -3.42 1.97 -22.46
N LYS A 26 -4.26 2.47 -23.39
CA LYS A 26 -4.73 1.71 -24.55
C LYS A 26 -3.52 1.23 -25.36
N PRO A 27 -3.38 -0.08 -25.64
CA PRO A 27 -2.31 -0.58 -26.49
C PRO A 27 -2.45 0.05 -27.89
N GLU A 28 -1.41 0.73 -28.36
CA GLU A 28 -1.33 1.19 -29.74
C GLU A 28 -1.34 -0.06 -30.64
N GLN A 29 -2.20 -0.12 -31.65
CA GLN A 29 -2.18 -1.23 -32.61
C GLN A 29 -0.83 -1.21 -33.34
N VAL A 30 0.07 -2.10 -32.94
CA VAL A 30 1.31 -2.35 -33.67
C VAL A 30 0.90 -3.02 -34.97
N LEU A 31 0.99 -2.29 -36.08
CA LEU A 31 0.92 -2.88 -37.42
C LEU A 31 1.92 -4.06 -37.47
N PRO A 32 1.50 -5.25 -37.94
CA PRO A 32 2.37 -6.41 -37.92
C PRO A 32 3.57 -6.15 -38.84
N GLN A 33 4.76 -6.12 -38.26
CA GLN A 33 5.99 -6.29 -39.03
C GLN A 33 6.04 -7.75 -39.55
N PRO A 34 6.57 -8.00 -40.75
CA PRO A 34 6.59 -9.32 -41.35
C PRO A 34 7.27 -10.34 -40.43
N VAL A 35 6.57 -11.45 -40.17
CA VAL A 35 7.05 -12.57 -39.36
C VAL A 35 8.17 -13.32 -40.11
N GLU A 36 9.39 -13.21 -39.62
CA GLU A 36 10.47 -14.12 -40.01
C GLU A 36 10.19 -15.48 -39.34
N GLN A 37 10.06 -16.52 -40.17
CA GLN A 37 9.65 -17.86 -39.78
C GLN A 37 10.75 -18.56 -38.97
N VAL A 38 10.46 -18.89 -37.71
CA VAL A 38 11.27 -19.83 -36.91
C VAL A 38 10.56 -21.19 -36.91
N PRO A 39 11.25 -22.31 -37.24
CA PRO A 39 10.62 -23.63 -37.29
C PRO A 39 10.22 -24.16 -35.91
N GLN A 40 9.03 -24.78 -35.83
CA GLN A 40 8.47 -25.45 -34.65
C GLN A 40 9.14 -26.81 -34.40
N PRO A 41 9.45 -27.18 -33.14
CA PRO A 41 9.61 -28.58 -32.73
C PRO A 41 8.25 -29.22 -32.39
N GLN A 42 8.14 -30.49 -32.77
CA GLN A 42 6.92 -31.30 -32.87
C GLN A 42 6.27 -31.65 -31.52
N GLN A 43 4.95 -31.86 -31.62
CA GLN A 43 3.99 -32.29 -30.61
C GLN A 43 4.33 -33.67 -29.99
N GLN A 44 4.12 -33.78 -28.67
CA GLN A 44 3.72 -35.03 -28.04
C GLN A 44 2.55 -34.77 -27.09
N VAL A 45 1.46 -35.48 -27.34
CA VAL A 45 0.20 -35.47 -26.56
C VAL A 45 0.16 -36.78 -25.76
N PRO A 46 -0.18 -36.77 -24.47
CA PRO A 46 -0.76 -37.94 -23.81
C PRO A 46 -2.29 -37.82 -23.65
N PRO A 47 -3.00 -38.96 -23.54
CA PRO A 47 -4.44 -39.07 -23.77
C PRO A 47 -5.32 -38.73 -22.56
N ALA A 48 -6.59 -38.48 -22.87
CA ALA A 48 -7.68 -38.20 -21.94
C ALA A 48 -8.31 -39.48 -21.36
N GLU A 49 -8.69 -39.44 -20.07
CA GLU A 49 -9.61 -40.41 -19.45
C GLU A 49 -10.68 -39.72 -18.59
N ASN A 50 -11.91 -39.83 -19.09
CA ASN A 50 -13.19 -40.21 -18.46
C ASN A 50 -13.83 -39.47 -17.24
N ILE A 51 -14.93 -38.77 -17.55
CA ILE A 51 -16.30 -38.75 -16.96
C ILE A 51 -16.53 -39.28 -15.52
N SER A 52 -17.11 -38.43 -14.65
CA SER A 52 -18.29 -38.82 -13.84
C SER A 52 -19.06 -37.62 -13.26
N SER A 53 -20.39 -37.74 -13.35
CA SER A 53 -21.45 -36.81 -12.95
C SER A 53 -21.75 -36.88 -11.45
N GLY A 54 -22.25 -35.78 -10.86
CA GLY A 54 -22.82 -35.81 -9.50
C GLY A 54 -23.68 -34.57 -9.20
N GLN A 55 -24.96 -34.81 -8.94
CA GLN A 55 -26.07 -33.86 -8.86
C GLN A 55 -26.13 -33.04 -7.55
N VAL A 56 -26.78 -31.88 -7.65
CA VAL A 56 -27.43 -31.09 -6.59
C VAL A 56 -28.49 -31.91 -5.80
N PRO A 57 -28.82 -31.50 -4.57
CA PRO A 57 -30.09 -30.76 -4.41
C PRO A 57 -30.07 -29.61 -3.39
N SER A 58 -31.03 -28.70 -3.61
CA SER A 58 -31.43 -27.59 -2.75
C SER A 58 -32.39 -28.02 -1.64
N SER A 59 -32.36 -27.33 -0.49
CA SER A 59 -33.56 -26.97 0.28
C SER A 59 -33.28 -25.84 1.30
N SER A 60 -34.16 -24.84 1.31
CA SER A 60 -34.42 -23.88 2.40
C SER A 60 -35.81 -24.24 3.01
N PRO A 61 -36.49 -23.49 3.92
CA PRO A 61 -36.11 -22.29 4.70
C PRO A 61 -36.62 -22.29 6.20
N GLN A 62 -36.39 -21.15 6.88
CA GLN A 62 -37.17 -20.50 7.97
C GLN A 62 -36.63 -20.48 9.43
N GLN A 63 -36.53 -19.25 9.95
CA GLN A 63 -36.38 -18.78 11.35
C GLN A 63 -37.73 -18.93 12.12
N PRO A 64 -38.01 -18.27 13.29
CA PRO A 64 -37.20 -17.59 14.33
C PRO A 64 -37.58 -18.00 15.79
N VAL A 65 -36.87 -17.50 16.82
CA VAL A 65 -37.39 -16.88 18.08
C VAL A 65 -36.26 -16.67 19.12
N GLN A 66 -35.90 -15.43 19.44
CA GLN A 66 -36.21 -14.69 20.69
C GLN A 66 -35.61 -15.28 21.99
N GLN A 67 -34.64 -14.57 22.59
CA GLN A 67 -34.76 -14.15 23.99
C GLN A 67 -33.85 -12.95 24.30
N SER A 68 -34.48 -11.78 24.38
CA SER A 68 -33.96 -10.61 25.08
C SER A 68 -34.57 -10.60 26.47
N THR A 69 -33.75 -10.50 27.51
CA THR A 69 -34.18 -10.05 28.84
C THR A 69 -33.38 -8.81 29.20
N ALA A 70 -34.09 -7.84 29.76
CA ALA A 70 -33.65 -6.49 30.03
C ALA A 70 -33.43 -6.27 31.54
N MET A 71 -32.40 -5.47 31.87
CA MET A 71 -32.39 -4.37 32.87
C MET A 71 -32.47 -4.66 34.40
N PRO A 72 -32.08 -3.71 35.31
CA PRO A 72 -31.14 -2.58 35.22
C PRO A 72 -30.27 -2.42 36.53
N PRO A 73 -29.95 -1.21 37.10
CA PRO A 73 -28.58 -0.88 37.54
C PRO A 73 -28.42 -0.76 39.06
N THR A 74 -27.17 -0.67 39.55
CA THR A 74 -26.93 -0.12 40.90
C THR A 74 -25.69 0.76 40.90
N GLN A 75 -25.93 2.03 41.19
CA GLN A 75 -24.98 3.06 41.58
C GLN A 75 -24.46 2.75 42.98
N VAL A 76 -23.15 2.91 43.21
CA VAL A 76 -22.64 3.35 44.52
C VAL A 76 -21.50 4.31 44.27
N GLU A 77 -21.79 5.59 44.55
CA GLU A 77 -20.82 6.67 44.75
C GLU A 77 -19.92 6.38 45.94
N GLN A 78 -18.63 6.73 45.85
CA GLN A 78 -17.96 7.37 46.98
C GLN A 78 -16.71 8.15 46.53
N GLN A 79 -16.79 9.43 46.83
CA GLN A 79 -15.75 10.44 46.70
C GLN A 79 -14.57 10.14 47.63
N VAL A 80 -13.35 10.33 47.15
CA VAL A 80 -12.24 10.81 47.99
C VAL A 80 -11.42 11.81 47.18
N GLN A 81 -11.28 13.01 47.74
CA GLN A 81 -10.55 14.15 47.18
C GLN A 81 -9.03 13.96 47.26
N SER A 82 -8.35 14.66 46.35
CA SER A 82 -6.91 14.83 46.17
C SER A 82 -6.13 15.22 47.44
N PRO A 83 -4.81 14.98 47.47
CA PRO A 83 -3.88 16.06 47.11
C PRO A 83 -2.77 15.66 46.12
N GLN A 84 -2.32 16.65 45.36
CA GLN A 84 -1.16 16.62 44.47
C GLN A 84 0.14 16.24 45.21
N PRO A 85 1.04 15.53 44.52
CA PRO A 85 2.46 15.83 44.57
C PRO A 85 2.83 16.59 43.30
N GLU A 86 3.08 17.89 43.44
CA GLU A 86 4.07 18.57 42.62
C GLU A 86 5.36 17.76 42.68
N GLN A 87 5.78 17.16 41.57
CA GLN A 87 7.20 17.11 41.24
C GLN A 87 7.43 16.70 39.79
N GLN A 88 8.11 17.61 39.12
CA GLN A 88 8.96 17.40 37.95
C GLN A 88 8.19 17.28 36.64
N VAL A 89 7.87 18.46 36.10
CA VAL A 89 8.21 18.78 34.71
C VAL A 89 9.53 18.06 34.38
N PRO A 90 9.54 17.05 33.49
CA PRO A 90 10.77 16.70 32.83
C PRO A 90 11.18 17.96 32.11
N GLN A 91 12.28 18.51 32.60
CA GLN A 91 13.01 19.63 32.03
C GLN A 91 12.96 19.51 30.52
N SER A 92 12.57 20.60 29.88
CA SER A 92 12.83 20.94 28.48
C SER A 92 13.96 20.07 27.92
N GLN A 93 13.58 18.92 27.34
CA GLN A 93 14.38 18.32 26.30
C GLN A 93 14.30 19.38 25.23
N GLN A 94 15.38 20.16 25.14
CA GLN A 94 15.63 21.03 24.01
C GLN A 94 15.29 20.18 22.79
N GLN A 95 14.15 20.48 22.17
CA GLN A 95 13.81 19.92 20.88
C GLN A 95 14.96 20.37 20.00
N VAL A 96 15.91 19.48 19.78
CA VAL A 96 16.82 19.59 18.65
C VAL A 96 15.89 19.44 17.47
N THR A 97 15.34 20.56 17.02
CA THR A 97 14.60 20.63 15.77
C THR A 97 15.62 20.21 14.72
N VAL A 98 15.58 18.94 14.32
CA VAL A 98 16.32 18.47 13.16
C VAL A 98 15.62 19.11 11.97
N SER A 99 15.91 20.39 11.73
CA SER A 99 15.49 21.17 10.58
C SER A 99 16.32 20.75 9.37
N GLY A 100 16.29 19.45 9.08
CA GLY A 100 16.87 18.87 7.88
C GLY A 100 15.78 18.76 6.83
N LYS A 101 16.10 19.10 5.57
CA LYS A 101 15.20 18.80 4.46
C LYS A 101 15.30 17.31 4.17
N TYR A 102 14.18 16.61 4.23
CA TYR A 102 14.13 15.19 3.92
C TYR A 102 13.62 14.97 2.49
N TYR A 103 14.11 13.92 1.87
CA TYR A 103 13.74 13.53 0.52
C TYR A 103 13.52 12.02 0.45
N LEU A 104 12.54 11.63 -0.35
CA LEU A 104 12.33 10.25 -0.76
C LEU A 104 12.96 10.06 -2.14
N LEU A 105 14.08 9.33 -2.17
CA LEU A 105 14.83 9.00 -3.38
C LEU A 105 14.40 7.63 -3.90
N PHE A 106 13.94 7.55 -5.14
CA PHE A 106 13.65 6.27 -5.79
C PHE A 106 14.95 5.57 -6.22
N ILE A 107 15.18 4.38 -5.68
CA ILE A 107 16.29 3.50 -6.07
C ILE A 107 15.86 2.62 -7.25
N ASN A 108 14.67 2.02 -7.14
CA ASN A 108 14.10 1.14 -8.15
C ASN A 108 12.58 1.27 -8.17
N THR A 109 11.97 1.29 -9.34
CA THR A 109 10.52 1.22 -9.49
C THR A 109 10.16 0.73 -10.91
N PRO A 110 9.00 0.07 -11.11
CA PRO A 110 8.54 -0.34 -12.44
C PRO A 110 8.39 0.81 -13.44
N ASN A 111 8.25 2.05 -12.95
CA ASN A 111 8.17 3.23 -13.80
C ASN A 111 9.55 3.91 -13.94
N PRO A 112 10.26 3.73 -15.07
CA PRO A 112 11.63 4.20 -15.21
C PRO A 112 11.78 5.73 -15.12
N ALA A 113 10.73 6.50 -15.35
CA ALA A 113 10.75 7.96 -15.22
C ALA A 113 11.04 8.46 -13.80
N PHE A 114 10.82 7.61 -12.79
CA PHE A 114 11.05 7.95 -11.38
C PHE A 114 12.41 7.46 -10.87
N ASN A 115 13.14 6.61 -11.61
CA ASN A 115 14.40 6.08 -11.13
C ASN A 115 15.42 7.21 -10.89
N LYS A 116 15.99 7.26 -9.68
CA LYS A 116 16.91 8.31 -9.19
C LYS A 116 16.27 9.70 -8.99
N THR A 117 14.95 9.81 -9.10
CA THR A 117 14.24 11.05 -8.76
C THR A 117 14.13 11.22 -7.25
N LYS A 118 14.30 12.47 -6.78
CA LYS A 118 14.10 12.86 -5.37
C LYS A 118 12.79 13.61 -5.24
N LEU A 119 11.94 13.21 -4.30
CA LEU A 119 10.73 13.95 -3.92
C LEU A 119 10.93 14.57 -2.53
N PRO A 120 10.60 15.85 -2.34
CA PRO A 120 10.69 16.47 -1.02
C PRO A 120 9.66 15.88 -0.06
N LEU A 121 10.09 15.64 1.17
CA LEU A 121 9.23 15.32 2.30
C LEU A 121 9.03 16.60 3.11
N ASP A 122 8.03 17.39 2.70
CA ASP A 122 7.74 18.69 3.30
C ASP A 122 6.87 18.53 4.55
N PHE A 123 7.54 18.34 5.70
CA PHE A 123 6.89 18.18 7.00
C PHE A 123 6.40 19.49 7.62
N ASP A 124 6.77 20.64 7.06
CA ASP A 124 6.25 21.95 7.48
C ASP A 124 4.81 22.14 7.00
N ILE A 125 4.48 21.57 5.83
CA ILE A 125 3.13 21.58 5.27
C ILE A 125 2.32 20.38 5.78
N PHE A 126 2.93 19.19 5.84
CA PHE A 126 2.25 17.94 6.20
C PHE A 126 2.95 17.25 7.38
N PRO A 127 2.37 17.22 8.60
CA PRO A 127 3.00 16.53 9.74
C PRO A 127 3.16 15.02 9.48
N SER A 128 2.33 14.47 8.58
CA SER A 128 2.43 13.12 8.07
C SER A 128 2.16 13.09 6.57
N ILE A 129 3.01 12.36 5.85
CA ILE A 129 3.02 12.28 4.40
C ILE A 129 2.53 10.90 3.99
N SER A 130 1.36 10.86 3.34
CA SER A 130 0.78 9.63 2.81
C SER A 130 1.47 9.20 1.51
N ILE A 131 1.66 7.90 1.36
CA ILE A 131 2.31 7.27 0.21
C ILE A 131 1.41 6.17 -0.34
N GLY A 132 1.19 6.17 -1.64
CA GLY A 132 0.45 5.09 -2.30
C GLY A 132 0.24 5.35 -3.78
N ARG A 133 -0.39 4.41 -4.49
CA ARG A 133 -0.65 4.55 -5.93
C ARG A 133 -1.82 5.46 -6.28
N SER A 134 -2.69 5.76 -5.31
CA SER A 134 -3.83 6.64 -5.53
C SER A 134 -3.37 8.10 -5.65
N PRO A 135 -3.99 8.91 -6.52
CA PRO A 135 -3.72 10.36 -6.58
C PRO A 135 -4.15 11.12 -5.32
N GLU A 136 -4.84 10.47 -4.37
CA GLU A 136 -5.20 11.04 -3.07
C GLU A 136 -4.03 11.16 -2.09
N ASN A 137 -2.89 10.51 -2.37
CA ASN A 137 -1.72 10.57 -1.50
C ASN A 137 -0.87 11.79 -1.82
N VAL A 138 -0.15 12.30 -0.81
CA VAL A 138 0.84 13.37 -1.00
C VAL A 138 1.94 12.90 -1.95
N ILE A 139 2.44 11.68 -1.76
CA ILE A 139 3.37 11.03 -2.68
C ILE A 139 2.66 9.92 -3.44
N VAL A 140 2.49 10.16 -4.73
CA VAL A 140 1.89 9.20 -5.66
C VAL A 140 2.97 8.32 -6.26
N ILE A 141 2.90 7.01 -6.00
CA ILE A 141 3.79 6.01 -6.58
C ILE A 141 2.99 5.20 -7.61
N PRO A 142 3.17 5.43 -8.92
CA PRO A 142 2.38 4.77 -9.97
C PRO A 142 2.83 3.32 -10.21
N ASP A 143 2.72 2.50 -9.18
CA ASP A 143 3.07 1.07 -9.16
C ASP A 143 1.81 0.24 -8.83
N PRO A 144 1.38 -0.70 -9.70
CA PRO A 144 0.25 -1.59 -9.44
C PRO A 144 0.37 -2.45 -8.18
N GLU A 145 1.59 -2.73 -7.72
CA GLU A 145 1.84 -3.53 -6.53
C GLU A 145 1.88 -2.71 -5.24
N VAL A 146 1.87 -1.38 -5.35
CA VAL A 146 1.69 -0.48 -4.23
C VAL A 146 0.19 -0.27 -4.01
N SER A 147 -0.32 -0.55 -2.81
CA SER A 147 -1.69 -0.21 -2.41
C SER A 147 -2.08 1.25 -2.65
N ARG A 148 -3.39 1.49 -2.79
CA ARG A 148 -3.96 2.85 -2.99
C ARG A 148 -3.53 3.80 -1.88
N LYS A 149 -3.61 3.39 -0.62
CA LYS A 149 -3.00 4.02 0.55
C LYS A 149 -2.09 2.94 1.13
N HIS A 150 -0.78 3.13 1.07
CA HIS A 150 0.17 2.05 1.31
C HIS A 150 0.88 2.22 2.64
N ALA A 151 1.49 3.38 2.84
CA ALA A 151 2.23 3.71 4.05
C ALA A 151 2.09 5.20 4.34
N ILE A 152 2.43 5.56 5.56
CA ILE A 152 2.56 6.95 5.98
C ILE A 152 3.94 7.15 6.60
N ILE A 153 4.58 8.27 6.28
CA ILE A 153 5.79 8.73 6.94
C ILE A 153 5.44 9.93 7.80
N SER A 154 5.79 9.93 9.07
CA SER A 154 5.59 11.07 9.98
C SER A 154 6.91 11.54 10.58
N LEU A 155 6.95 12.83 10.94
CA LEU A 155 8.05 13.42 11.69
C LEU A 155 7.53 13.82 13.07
N GLU A 156 7.98 13.14 14.11
CA GLU A 156 7.52 13.33 15.48
C GLU A 156 8.70 13.51 16.42
N ASN A 157 8.71 14.61 17.16
CA ASN A 157 9.81 14.98 18.07
C ASN A 157 11.19 14.98 17.39
N GLY A 158 11.25 15.34 16.10
CA GLY A 158 12.48 15.35 15.30
C GLY A 158 12.90 13.97 14.77
N GLU A 159 12.09 12.93 14.96
CA GLU A 159 12.38 11.57 14.53
C GLU A 159 11.42 11.12 13.43
N LEU A 160 11.95 10.45 12.41
CA LEU A 160 11.14 9.91 11.32
C LEU A 160 10.57 8.55 11.69
N TYR A 161 9.29 8.36 11.35
CA TYR A 161 8.58 7.11 11.52
C TYR A 161 7.93 6.70 10.20
N ILE A 162 7.81 5.40 9.98
CA ILE A 162 6.99 4.82 8.92
C ILE A 162 6.01 3.83 9.51
N GLU A 163 4.80 3.82 8.96
CA GLU A 163 3.76 2.87 9.30
C GLU A 163 3.12 2.33 8.01
N ASP A 164 2.96 1.01 7.94
CA ASP A 164 2.23 0.34 6.87
C ASP A 164 0.72 0.41 7.15
N LEU A 165 -0.06 0.83 6.15
CA LEU A 165 -1.52 1.01 6.26
C LEU A 165 -2.27 -0.24 5.80
N ASN A 166 -1.86 -1.41 6.28
CA ASN A 166 -2.36 -2.73 5.85
C ASN A 166 -2.29 -2.90 4.32
N SER A 167 -1.12 -2.62 3.76
CA SER A 167 -0.90 -2.76 2.32
C SER A 167 -0.92 -4.24 1.90
N THR A 168 -1.32 -4.52 0.65
CA THR A 168 -1.50 -5.90 0.18
C THR A 168 -0.18 -6.67 0.11
N ASN A 169 0.89 -5.98 -0.33
CA ASN A 169 2.21 -6.57 -0.52
C ASN A 169 3.20 -6.19 0.59
N GLY A 170 2.79 -5.38 1.57
CA GLY A 170 3.61 -4.96 2.71
C GLY A 170 4.61 -3.84 2.41
N THR A 171 5.01 -3.18 3.49
CA THR A 171 6.15 -2.26 3.56
C THR A 171 7.30 -2.95 4.31
N TYR A 172 8.53 -2.80 3.82
CA TYR A 172 9.71 -3.40 4.42
C TYR A 172 10.85 -2.40 4.57
N ILE A 173 11.67 -2.57 5.61
CA ILE A 173 12.89 -1.78 5.84
C ILE A 173 14.10 -2.71 5.71
N TYR A 174 15.14 -2.25 5.02
CA TYR A 174 16.40 -2.97 4.92
C TYR A 174 17.24 -2.78 6.19
N ASP A 175 17.64 -3.87 6.83
CA ASP A 175 18.47 -3.86 8.04
C ASP A 175 19.99 -3.92 7.77
N GLY A 176 20.40 -3.88 6.50
CA GLY A 176 21.79 -4.09 6.06
C GLY A 176 22.09 -5.51 5.59
N LYS A 177 21.18 -6.45 5.80
CA LYS A 177 21.27 -7.84 5.32
C LYS A 177 20.03 -8.23 4.53
N VAL A 178 18.85 -8.00 5.09
CA VAL A 178 17.55 -8.43 4.56
C VAL A 178 16.48 -7.37 4.78
N PHE A 179 15.37 -7.49 4.03
CA PHE A 179 14.19 -6.64 4.20
C PHE A 179 13.28 -7.22 5.28
N GLN A 180 13.05 -6.45 6.35
CA GLN A 180 12.16 -6.82 7.45
C GLN A 180 10.81 -6.11 7.31
N PRO A 181 9.68 -6.80 7.54
CA PRO A 181 8.36 -6.19 7.45
C PRO A 181 8.17 -5.13 8.53
N VAL A 182 7.58 -4.00 8.15
CA VAL A 182 7.14 -2.96 9.07
C VAL A 182 5.90 -3.45 9.81
N LYS A 183 5.94 -3.44 11.14
CA LYS A 183 4.80 -3.82 12.00
C LYS A 183 4.46 -2.65 12.90
N GLY A 184 3.26 -2.09 12.70
CA GLY A 184 2.85 -0.85 13.35
C GLY A 184 3.78 0.29 12.93
N LYS A 185 4.07 1.17 13.89
CA LYS A 185 4.91 2.34 13.68
C LYS A 185 6.37 2.03 14.00
N VAL A 186 7.23 2.18 13.00
CA VAL A 186 8.66 1.86 13.10
C VAL A 186 9.49 3.12 12.84
N LYS A 187 10.46 3.37 13.71
CA LYS A 187 11.42 4.47 13.55
C LYS A 187 12.37 4.18 12.38
N ILE A 188 12.60 5.20 11.55
CA ILE A 188 13.52 5.18 10.42
C ILE A 188 14.52 6.32 10.52
N GLN A 189 15.63 6.21 9.81
CA GLN A 189 16.72 7.19 9.81
C GLN A 189 17.03 7.64 8.38
N VAL A 190 17.85 8.70 8.28
CA VAL A 190 18.46 9.05 7.00
C VAL A 190 19.28 7.86 6.50
N ASN A 191 19.22 7.62 5.20
CA ASN A 191 19.75 6.46 4.47
C ASN A 191 19.00 5.14 4.67
N SER A 192 17.93 5.10 5.48
CA SER A 192 17.05 3.93 5.52
C SER A 192 16.51 3.62 4.13
N ILE A 193 16.62 2.35 3.73
CA ILE A 193 16.09 1.82 2.47
C ILE A 193 14.77 1.13 2.78
N ILE A 194 13.73 1.51 2.05
CA ILE A 194 12.36 1.08 2.27
C ILE A 194 11.86 0.46 0.97
N LYS A 195 11.26 -0.72 1.05
CA LYS A 195 10.59 -1.37 -0.06
C LYS A 195 9.08 -1.27 0.15
N LEU A 196 8.38 -0.77 -0.87
CA LEU A 196 6.93 -0.60 -0.91
C LEU A 196 6.39 -1.59 -1.94
N GLY A 197 5.65 -2.59 -1.47
CA GLY A 197 5.27 -3.73 -2.29
C GLY A 197 6.48 -4.57 -2.74
N ASN A 198 6.45 -5.07 -3.98
CA ASN A 198 7.50 -5.99 -4.44
C ASN A 198 8.59 -5.28 -5.27
N ASN A 199 8.21 -4.30 -6.08
CA ASN A 199 9.11 -3.73 -7.08
C ASN A 199 9.56 -2.29 -6.83
N THR A 200 8.98 -1.58 -5.86
CA THR A 200 9.40 -0.20 -5.54
C THR A 200 10.32 -0.16 -4.33
N VAL A 201 11.54 0.36 -4.50
CA VAL A 201 12.53 0.57 -3.45
C VAL A 201 12.92 2.05 -3.43
N VAL A 202 12.85 2.64 -2.25
CA VAL A 202 13.15 4.04 -1.99
C VAL A 202 14.18 4.17 -0.87
N ARG A 203 14.86 5.29 -0.78
CA ARG A 203 15.77 5.65 0.31
C ARG A 203 15.42 7.02 0.85
N ILE A 204 15.44 7.13 2.17
CA ILE A 204 15.32 8.41 2.86
C ILE A 204 16.67 9.12 2.77
N VAL A 205 16.66 10.36 2.30
CA VAL A 205 17.85 11.22 2.21
C VAL A 205 17.57 12.47 3.02
N GLY A 206 18.58 12.96 3.75
CA GLY A 206 18.54 14.25 4.43
C GLY A 206 19.62 15.17 3.85
N GLU A 207 19.35 16.47 3.84
CA GLU A 207 20.32 17.55 3.59
C GLU A 207 20.68 18.27 4.89
#